data_AF-A0A1H8PY39-F1
#
_entry.id   AF-A0A1H8PY39-F1
#
_cell.length_a   1.000
_cell.length_b   1.000
_cell.length_c   1.000
_cell.angle_alpha   90.00
_cell.angle_beta   90.00
_cell.angle_gamma   90.00
#
_symmetry.space_group_name_H-M   'P 1'
#
loop_
_entity.id
_entity.type
_entity.pdbx_description
1 polymer ?
#
loop_
_entity_poly.entity_id
_entity_poly.type
_entity_poly.pdbx_seq_one_letter_code
_entity_poly.pdbx_strand_id
1 'polypeptide(L)'
;MTDTDDADISRPTTRITKVTFPWLSALGALLALAYLLAVNEPWLATYYDIPREWLRLDAAYGALGGFILLLLLDLRRYRRQYAGQKADLLHLNHQLDALWERKKQLQMKAHTYSGHADKLKLFISDKLLEYIEYDEKFLHFKSIAAEVRHNGVISFDKVQTALQHAAAANRAALDATGGDTPDAAARQAEYEAALDAMRYLWDLLDLSTADNLALHISNHLCECEEHYVQRELQGDHHAALPYEPAYLPQRAAWRALGAVRNETMPAPDDDTGYTLHDSKWTVHLEPAGELLGNENHLVLLLENLLKNAQFFANKRGFKKAFAPVALTLTEEHGHACLRVYNRGPHIRDEDRDNLFQLGYSTRRTNEHHGRGLGLYFVGEIVKGYEGRIDVHNIETPTARYTVRLELDDGEVITETLDTTTHDGEPDGAREWTFTSPLKSVEITPEDSDDTQRLDDFAASGKQRHFDPAHPERPHWRLDYAPRRKAHRVSIEPLNINGVEFEIRLPTAQHRLESSDVEPDEDIDTEVERLDEHFRTPMNQ
;
A
#
# COMPACT_ATOMS: atom_id res chain seq x y z
N MET A 1 6.59 0.84 -30.19
CA MET A 1 6.37 1.96 -31.14
C MET A 1 4.91 2.35 -30.99
N THR A 2 4.65 3.06 -29.91
CA THR A 2 3.35 3.54 -29.46
C THR A 2 3.24 4.99 -29.91
N ASP A 3 2.51 5.22 -30.99
CA ASP A 3 2.13 6.57 -31.41
C ASP A 3 0.97 7.02 -30.52
N THR A 4 1.29 7.83 -29.53
CA THR A 4 0.35 8.68 -28.80
C THR A 4 -0.13 9.78 -29.73
N ASP A 5 -1.32 9.60 -30.30
CA ASP A 5 -2.03 10.64 -31.03
C ASP A 5 -2.60 11.65 -30.02
N ASP A 6 -1.79 12.66 -29.74
CA ASP A 6 -2.13 13.84 -28.93
C ASP A 6 -3.31 14.55 -29.60
N ALA A 7 -4.51 14.42 -29.02
CA ALA A 7 -5.72 15.04 -29.51
C ALA A 7 -5.68 16.55 -29.25
N ASP A 8 -5.00 17.28 -30.12
CA ASP A 8 -5.01 18.74 -30.20
C ASP A 8 -6.47 19.23 -30.30
N ILE A 9 -6.96 19.84 -29.22
CA ILE A 9 -8.26 20.51 -29.13
C ILE A 9 -8.19 21.81 -29.95
N SER A 10 -8.06 21.67 -31.26
CA SER A 10 -8.15 22.76 -32.20
C SER A 10 -9.63 23.09 -32.41
N ARG A 11 -10.02 24.33 -32.08
CA ARG A 11 -11.37 24.86 -32.35
C ARG A 11 -11.75 24.61 -33.82
N PRO A 12 -13.00 24.19 -34.14
CA PRO A 12 -13.39 23.93 -35.51
C PRO A 12 -13.27 25.23 -36.33
N THR A 13 -12.26 25.30 -37.19
CA THR A 13 -11.99 26.44 -38.08
C THR A 13 -12.62 26.20 -39.44
N THR A 14 -13.93 25.93 -39.49
CA THR A 14 -14.64 25.73 -40.76
C THR A 14 -15.35 27.00 -41.21
N ARG A 15 -14.59 27.92 -41.81
CA ARG A 15 -15.19 29.01 -42.60
C ARG A 15 -15.74 28.41 -43.89
N ILE A 16 -17.06 28.25 -43.97
CA ILE A 16 -17.75 27.88 -45.21
C ILE A 16 -17.31 28.83 -46.32
N THR A 17 -16.79 28.27 -47.41
CA THR A 17 -16.36 29.05 -48.57
C THR A 17 -17.58 29.74 -49.19
N LYS A 18 -17.62 31.08 -49.11
CA LYS A 18 -18.72 31.86 -49.68
C LYS A 18 -18.58 31.92 -51.20
N VAL A 19 -19.66 31.61 -51.92
CA VAL A 19 -19.72 31.74 -53.38
C VAL A 19 -19.64 33.23 -53.75
N THR A 20 -18.69 33.56 -54.62
CA THR A 20 -18.44 34.94 -55.06
C THR A 20 -19.26 35.28 -56.30
N PHE A 21 -19.78 36.50 -56.38
CA PHE A 21 -20.61 36.96 -57.50
C PHE A 21 -19.78 37.09 -58.81
N PRO A 22 -20.34 36.72 -59.97
CA PRO A 22 -19.66 36.72 -61.27
C PRO A 22 -19.50 38.13 -61.86
N TRP A 23 -18.68 38.97 -61.22
CA TRP A 23 -18.47 40.37 -61.60
C TRP A 23 -17.84 40.53 -63.00
N LEU A 24 -17.00 39.59 -63.42
CA LEU A 24 -16.28 39.67 -64.71
C LEU A 24 -17.22 39.46 -65.89
N SER A 25 -18.13 38.50 -65.81
CA SER A 25 -19.16 38.32 -66.84
C SER A 25 -20.22 39.42 -66.80
N ALA A 26 -20.59 39.94 -65.62
CA ALA A 26 -21.50 41.09 -65.52
C ALA A 26 -20.91 42.36 -66.17
N LEU A 27 -19.63 42.65 -65.91
CA LEU A 27 -18.92 43.78 -66.52
C LEU A 27 -18.70 43.55 -68.03
N GLY A 28 -18.38 42.32 -68.42
CA GLY A 28 -18.29 41.92 -69.83
C GLY A 28 -19.62 42.05 -70.58
N ALA A 29 -20.75 41.76 -69.94
CA ALA A 29 -22.08 41.93 -70.51
C ALA A 29 -22.41 43.40 -70.76
N LEU A 30 -22.05 44.26 -69.79
CA LEU A 30 -22.25 45.71 -69.89
C LEU A 30 -21.38 46.30 -71.01
N LEU A 31 -20.13 45.86 -71.14
CA LEU A 31 -19.24 46.23 -72.23
C LEU A 31 -19.74 45.74 -73.60
N ALA A 32 -20.22 44.50 -73.68
CA ALA A 32 -20.80 43.96 -74.92
C ALA A 32 -22.07 44.73 -75.32
N LEU A 33 -22.92 45.09 -74.36
CA LEU A 33 -24.12 45.89 -74.59
C LEU A 33 -23.76 47.30 -75.05
N ALA A 34 -22.79 47.95 -74.40
CA ALA A 34 -22.29 49.27 -74.79
C ALA A 34 -21.69 49.26 -76.21
N TYR A 35 -20.94 48.21 -76.56
CA TYR A 35 -20.39 48.00 -77.89
C TYR A 35 -21.50 47.80 -78.93
N LEU A 36 -22.52 46.97 -78.66
CA LEU A 36 -23.66 46.78 -79.57
C LEU A 36 -24.48 48.07 -79.78
N LEU A 37 -24.69 48.87 -78.72
CA LEU A 37 -25.31 50.19 -78.82
C LEU A 37 -24.51 51.14 -79.71
N ALA A 38 -23.18 51.18 -79.55
CA ALA A 38 -22.31 52.01 -80.38
C ALA A 38 -22.28 51.57 -81.85
N VAL A 39 -22.48 50.27 -82.13
CA VAL A 39 -22.59 49.75 -83.51
C VAL A 39 -23.94 50.10 -84.15
N ASN A 40 -25.03 50.10 -83.38
CA ASN A 40 -26.38 50.31 -83.91
C ASN A 40 -26.78 51.80 -84.04
N GLU A 41 -26.19 52.68 -83.23
CA GLU A 41 -26.49 54.12 -83.22
C GLU A 41 -25.35 54.98 -83.82
N PRO A 42 -25.50 55.54 -85.04
CA PRO A 42 -24.42 56.22 -85.75
C PRO A 42 -24.00 57.56 -85.12
N TRP A 43 -24.87 58.19 -84.32
CA TRP A 43 -24.55 59.43 -83.60
C TRP A 43 -23.49 59.20 -82.51
N LEU A 44 -23.57 58.09 -81.77
CA LEU A 44 -22.65 57.76 -80.67
C LEU A 44 -21.23 57.47 -81.18
N ALA A 45 -21.11 56.77 -82.31
CA ALA A 45 -19.82 56.48 -82.94
C ALA A 45 -19.07 57.75 -83.37
N THR A 46 -19.81 58.78 -83.78
CA THR A 46 -19.25 60.07 -84.23
C THR A 46 -18.85 60.96 -83.06
N TYR A 47 -19.57 60.89 -81.93
CA TYR A 47 -19.26 61.67 -80.72
C TYR A 47 -18.01 61.18 -79.99
N TYR A 48 -17.78 59.85 -79.96
CA TYR A 48 -16.65 59.22 -79.27
C TYR A 48 -15.44 58.89 -80.18
N ASP A 49 -15.48 59.29 -81.46
CA ASP A 49 -14.39 59.14 -82.44
C ASP A 49 -13.86 57.68 -82.58
N ILE A 50 -14.80 56.72 -82.63
CA ILE A 50 -14.46 55.28 -82.64
C ILE A 50 -13.97 54.87 -84.05
N PRO A 51 -12.81 54.18 -84.18
CA PRO A 51 -12.29 53.74 -85.47
C PRO A 51 -13.28 52.86 -86.25
N ARG A 52 -13.52 53.18 -87.53
CA ARG A 52 -14.47 52.46 -88.41
C ARG A 52 -14.15 50.97 -88.59
N GLU A 53 -12.93 50.55 -88.31
CA GLU A 53 -12.52 49.13 -88.35
C GLU A 53 -13.18 48.29 -87.24
N TRP A 54 -13.50 48.91 -86.11
CA TRP A 54 -14.12 48.25 -84.96
C TRP A 54 -15.64 48.14 -85.06
N LEU A 55 -16.27 48.85 -86.00
CA LEU A 55 -17.71 48.77 -86.29
C LEU A 55 -18.05 47.74 -87.39
N ARG A 56 -17.07 46.95 -87.85
CA ARG A 56 -17.30 45.88 -88.84
C ARG A 56 -18.00 44.70 -88.19
N LEU A 57 -18.88 44.03 -88.93
CA LEU A 57 -19.59 42.82 -88.51
C LEU A 57 -18.63 41.73 -87.97
N ASP A 58 -17.44 41.59 -88.55
CA ASP A 58 -16.42 40.62 -88.13
C ASP A 58 -15.87 40.90 -86.71
N ALA A 59 -15.67 42.19 -86.36
CA ALA A 59 -15.23 42.60 -85.03
C ALA A 59 -16.33 42.36 -83.98
N ALA A 60 -17.60 42.50 -84.37
CA ALA A 60 -18.73 42.24 -83.49
C ALA A 60 -18.87 40.75 -83.14
N TYR A 61 -18.63 39.84 -84.09
CA TYR A 61 -18.57 38.40 -83.80
C TYR A 61 -17.39 38.04 -82.87
N GLY A 62 -16.26 38.73 -83.00
CA GLY A 62 -15.12 38.58 -82.07
C GLY A 62 -15.43 39.03 -80.64
N ALA A 63 -16.08 40.19 -80.48
CA ALA A 63 -16.51 40.70 -79.18
C ALA A 63 -17.57 39.80 -78.53
N LEU A 64 -18.54 39.31 -79.31
CA LEU A 64 -19.56 38.36 -78.85
C LEU A 64 -18.91 37.02 -78.43
N GLY A 65 -17.96 36.52 -79.22
CA GLY A 65 -17.20 35.31 -78.89
C GLY A 65 -16.38 35.47 -77.60
N GLY A 66 -15.74 36.63 -77.40
CA GLY A 66 -15.04 36.96 -76.15
C GLY A 66 -15.96 37.02 -74.94
N PHE A 67 -17.15 37.60 -75.09
CA PHE A 67 -18.17 37.62 -74.03
C PHE A 67 -18.68 36.22 -73.69
N ILE A 68 -18.98 35.38 -74.69
CA ILE A 68 -19.41 33.99 -74.49
C ILE A 68 -18.32 33.19 -73.76
N LEU A 69 -17.04 33.39 -74.12
CA LEU A 69 -15.92 32.73 -73.46
C LEU A 69 -15.80 33.16 -71.98
N LEU A 70 -15.95 34.45 -71.68
CA LEU A 70 -15.98 34.96 -70.30
C LEU A 70 -17.13 34.34 -69.49
N LEU A 71 -18.32 34.24 -70.10
CA LEU A 71 -19.49 33.64 -69.47
C LEU A 71 -19.27 32.16 -69.17
N LEU A 72 -18.66 31.41 -70.09
CA LEU A 72 -18.31 30.00 -69.89
C LEU A 72 -17.27 29.79 -68.79
N LEU A 73 -16.26 30.66 -68.69
CA LEU A 73 -15.25 30.62 -67.64
C LEU A 73 -15.86 30.90 -66.26
N ASP A 74 -16.75 31.90 -66.17
CA ASP A 74 -17.43 32.24 -64.92
C ASP A 74 -18.40 31.13 -64.50
N LEU A 75 -19.13 30.52 -65.44
CA LEU A 75 -20.00 29.38 -65.18
C LEU A 75 -19.20 28.17 -64.67
N ARG A 76 -18.02 27.91 -65.24
CA ARG A 76 -17.13 26.84 -64.77
C ARG A 76 -16.59 27.13 -63.37
N ARG A 77 -16.22 28.38 -63.09
CA ARG A 77 -15.77 28.82 -61.75
C ARG A 77 -16.89 28.66 -60.72
N TYR A 78 -18.11 29.12 -61.04
CA TYR A 78 -19.28 28.99 -60.18
C TYR A 78 -19.60 27.52 -59.87
N ARG A 79 -19.59 26.64 -60.88
CA ARG A 79 -19.81 25.20 -60.68
C ARG A 79 -18.78 24.58 -59.73
N ARG A 80 -17.50 24.95 -59.85
CA ARG A 80 -16.44 24.47 -58.94
C ARG A 80 -16.65 24.96 -57.52
N GLN A 81 -16.95 26.25 -57.33
CA GLN A 81 -17.22 26.82 -56.01
C GLN A 81 -18.46 26.19 -55.36
N TYR A 82 -19.52 25.97 -56.13
CA TYR A 82 -20.75 25.35 -55.65
C TYR A 82 -20.54 23.88 -55.25
N ALA A 83 -19.74 23.12 -56.02
CA ALA A 83 -19.40 21.74 -55.68
C ALA A 83 -18.60 21.66 -54.37
N GLY A 84 -17.63 22.56 -54.17
CA GLY A 84 -16.86 22.66 -52.91
C GLY A 84 -17.76 23.00 -51.72
N GLN A 85 -18.60 24.02 -51.84
CA GLN A 85 -19.52 24.42 -50.76
C GLN A 85 -20.48 23.29 -50.36
N LYS A 86 -20.97 22.50 -51.34
CA LYS A 86 -21.84 21.36 -51.06
C LYS A 86 -21.13 20.26 -50.28
N ALA A 87 -19.85 20.00 -50.57
CA ALA A 87 -19.05 19.03 -49.82
C ALA A 87 -18.80 19.50 -48.38
N ASP A 88 -18.46 20.78 -48.20
CA ASP A 88 -18.25 21.39 -46.87
C ASP A 88 -19.52 21.31 -46.01
N LEU A 89 -20.69 21.57 -46.60
CA LEU A 89 -21.98 21.49 -45.90
C LEU A 89 -22.33 20.05 -45.48
N LEU A 90 -22.06 19.05 -46.32
CA LEU A 90 -22.29 17.65 -45.98
C LEU A 90 -21.39 17.20 -44.84
N HIS A 91 -20.12 17.62 -44.85
CA HIS A 91 -19.18 17.32 -43.77
C HIS A 91 -19.61 17.95 -42.44
N LEU A 92 -20.07 19.20 -42.46
CA LEU A 92 -20.56 19.89 -41.27
C LEU A 92 -21.81 19.21 -40.69
N ASN A 93 -22.73 18.74 -41.55
CA ASN A 93 -23.93 18.06 -41.09
C ASN A 93 -23.59 16.73 -40.40
N HIS A 94 -22.63 15.98 -40.95
CA HIS A 94 -22.16 14.74 -40.33
C HIS A 94 -21.48 14.99 -38.97
N GLN A 95 -20.74 16.09 -38.81
CA GLN A 95 -20.16 16.47 -37.51
C GLN A 95 -21.25 16.83 -36.48
N LEU A 96 -22.31 17.52 -36.90
CA LEU A 96 -23.45 17.84 -36.03
C LEU A 96 -24.19 16.58 -35.58
N ASP A 97 -24.45 15.64 -36.49
CA ASP A 97 -25.12 14.39 -36.18
C ASP A 97 -24.30 13.55 -35.17
N ALA A 98 -22.98 13.45 -35.36
CA ALA A 98 -22.09 12.76 -34.43
C ALA A 98 -22.06 13.42 -33.04
N LEU A 99 -22.08 14.75 -32.96
CA LEU A 99 -22.17 15.48 -31.69
C LEU A 99 -23.51 15.27 -30.98
N TRP A 100 -24.61 15.23 -31.74
CA TRP A 100 -25.94 14.95 -31.22
C TRP A 100 -26.04 13.54 -30.65
N GLU A 101 -25.45 12.55 -31.33
CA GLU A 101 -25.45 11.16 -30.88
C GLU A 101 -24.61 10.96 -29.60
N ARG A 102 -23.42 11.59 -29.53
CA ARG A 102 -22.61 11.64 -28.30
C ARG A 102 -23.36 12.29 -27.14
N LYS A 103 -24.05 13.42 -27.39
CA LYS A 103 -24.87 14.08 -26.36
C LYS A 103 -26.01 13.19 -25.86
N LYS A 104 -26.69 12.47 -26.76
CA LYS A 104 -27.76 11.53 -26.42
C LYS A 104 -27.26 10.36 -25.58
N GLN A 105 -26.09 9.79 -25.92
CA GLN A 105 -25.45 8.74 -25.12
C GLN A 105 -25.09 9.24 -23.72
N LEU A 106 -24.56 10.46 -23.60
CA LEU A 106 -24.22 11.08 -22.32
C LEU A 106 -25.45 11.29 -21.45
N GLN A 107 -26.56 11.73 -22.04
CA GLN A 107 -27.83 11.93 -21.35
C GLN A 107 -28.48 10.60 -20.90
N MET A 108 -28.38 9.55 -21.71
CA MET A 108 -28.80 8.20 -21.33
C MET A 108 -27.97 7.64 -20.18
N LYS A 109 -26.64 7.79 -20.21
CA LYS A 109 -25.76 7.42 -19.09
C LYS A 109 -26.17 8.16 -17.81
N ALA A 110 -26.34 9.48 -17.86
CA ALA A 110 -26.78 10.28 -16.71
C ALA A 110 -28.13 9.82 -16.13
N HIS A 111 -29.11 9.48 -16.98
CA HIS A 111 -30.39 8.93 -16.52
C HIS A 111 -30.25 7.54 -15.90
N THR A 112 -29.32 6.71 -16.41
CA THR A 112 -29.06 5.38 -15.87
C THR A 112 -28.40 5.47 -14.49
N TYR A 113 -27.46 6.41 -14.30
CA TYR A 113 -26.86 6.71 -13.00
C TYR A 113 -27.86 7.32 -12.01
N SER A 114 -28.77 8.19 -12.46
CA SER A 114 -29.85 8.71 -11.61
C SER A 114 -30.82 7.61 -11.16
N GLY A 115 -31.17 6.67 -12.05
CA GLY A 115 -32.01 5.53 -11.70
C GLY A 115 -31.34 4.54 -10.74
N HIS A 116 -30.01 4.36 -10.84
CA HIS A 116 -29.23 3.61 -9.86
C HIS A 116 -29.15 4.33 -8.51
N ALA A 117 -28.94 5.65 -8.52
CA ALA A 117 -28.94 6.47 -7.31
C ALA A 117 -30.31 6.47 -6.60
N ASP A 118 -31.43 6.50 -7.34
CA ASP A 118 -32.77 6.43 -6.75
C ASP A 118 -33.09 5.03 -6.18
N LYS A 119 -32.62 3.95 -6.82
CA LYS A 119 -32.69 2.59 -6.25
C LYS A 119 -31.83 2.45 -5.00
N LEU A 120 -30.62 2.99 -5.02
CA LEU A 120 -29.74 3.05 -3.86
C LEU A 120 -30.39 3.87 -2.74
N LYS A 121 -31.06 4.99 -3.05
CA LYS A 121 -31.77 5.83 -2.08
C LYS A 121 -32.99 5.15 -1.47
N LEU A 122 -33.75 4.39 -2.27
CA LEU A 122 -34.86 3.57 -1.79
C LEU A 122 -34.35 2.43 -0.89
N PHE A 123 -33.23 1.79 -1.25
CA PHE A 123 -32.60 0.73 -0.47
C PHE A 123 -31.94 1.26 0.83
N ILE A 124 -31.25 2.39 0.76
CA ILE A 124 -30.71 3.14 1.90
C ILE A 124 -31.85 3.59 2.81
N SER A 125 -33.00 4.04 2.28
CA SER A 125 -34.15 4.42 3.10
C SER A 125 -34.79 3.24 3.81
N ASP A 126 -34.89 2.08 3.17
CA ASP A 126 -35.49 0.87 3.75
C ASP A 126 -34.56 0.24 4.80
N LYS A 127 -33.25 0.18 4.52
CA LYS A 127 -32.22 -0.25 5.48
C LYS A 127 -31.99 0.77 6.59
N LEU A 128 -32.02 2.08 6.33
CA LEU A 128 -31.97 3.12 7.36
C LEU A 128 -33.16 3.00 8.30
N LEU A 129 -34.38 2.72 7.81
CA LEU A 129 -35.53 2.53 8.68
C LEU A 129 -35.38 1.32 9.61
N GLU A 130 -34.70 0.26 9.17
CA GLU A 130 -34.32 -0.90 9.99
C GLU A 130 -33.19 -0.58 10.99
N TYR A 131 -32.28 0.36 10.66
CA TYR A 131 -31.17 0.83 11.52
C TYR A 131 -31.53 2.01 12.45
N ILE A 132 -32.57 2.79 12.15
CA ILE A 132 -32.98 3.99 12.92
C ILE A 132 -33.57 3.59 14.29
N GLU A 133 -34.16 2.41 14.44
CA GLU A 133 -34.55 1.88 15.76
C GLU A 133 -33.34 1.48 16.65
N TYR A 134 -32.15 1.30 16.06
CA TYR A 134 -30.91 0.96 16.78
C TYR A 134 -30.10 2.17 17.27
N ASP A 135 -30.41 3.41 16.84
CA ASP A 135 -29.48 4.55 16.89
C ASP A 135 -29.89 5.73 17.80
N GLU A 136 -30.62 5.51 18.89
CA GLU A 136 -30.66 6.52 19.98
C GLU A 136 -29.55 6.26 21.02
N LYS A 137 -29.25 4.98 21.29
CA LYS A 137 -28.18 4.60 22.24
C LYS A 137 -26.79 4.75 21.62
N PHE A 138 -26.62 4.41 20.34
CA PHE A 138 -25.33 4.51 19.65
C PHE A 138 -24.92 5.97 19.41
N LEU A 139 -25.84 6.83 18.98
CA LEU A 139 -25.63 8.29 18.97
C LEU A 139 -25.31 8.86 20.36
N HIS A 140 -26.00 8.40 21.41
CA HIS A 140 -25.70 8.82 22.79
C HIS A 140 -24.31 8.34 23.25
N PHE A 141 -23.85 7.16 22.83
CA PHE A 141 -22.48 6.70 23.04
C PHE A 141 -21.45 7.52 22.25
N LYS A 142 -21.74 7.89 21.00
CA LYS A 142 -20.87 8.75 20.19
C LYS A 142 -20.75 10.14 20.81
N SER A 143 -21.85 10.69 21.35
CA SER A 143 -21.85 11.94 22.12
C SER A 143 -21.05 11.84 23.42
N ILE A 144 -21.23 10.75 24.20
CA ILE A 144 -20.43 10.51 25.41
C ILE A 144 -18.94 10.37 25.05
N ALA A 145 -18.60 9.61 24.00
CA ALA A 145 -17.24 9.42 23.55
C ALA A 145 -16.59 10.74 23.10
N ALA A 146 -17.34 11.60 22.40
CA ALA A 146 -16.88 12.93 22.02
C ALA A 146 -16.63 13.84 23.24
N GLU A 147 -17.51 13.81 24.24
CA GLU A 147 -17.33 14.58 25.49
C GLU A 147 -16.17 14.05 26.34
N VAL A 148 -16.03 12.72 26.46
CA VAL A 148 -14.88 12.07 27.11
C VAL A 148 -13.60 12.41 26.38
N ARG A 149 -13.59 12.43 25.04
CA ARG A 149 -12.44 12.89 24.26
C ARG A 149 -12.13 14.34 24.57
N HIS A 150 -13.10 15.24 24.52
CA HIS A 150 -12.87 16.66 24.80
C HIS A 150 -12.22 16.89 26.18
N ASN A 151 -12.76 16.26 27.22
CA ASN A 151 -12.20 16.33 28.58
C ASN A 151 -10.86 15.59 28.69
N GLY A 152 -10.68 14.52 27.94
CA GLY A 152 -9.42 13.77 27.81
C GLY A 152 -8.33 14.63 27.20
N VAL A 153 -8.61 15.34 26.11
CA VAL A 153 -7.70 16.28 25.43
C VAL A 153 -7.29 17.42 26.36
N ILE A 154 -8.23 17.98 27.13
CA ILE A 154 -7.91 19.03 28.11
C ILE A 154 -7.00 18.48 29.23
N SER A 155 -7.28 17.27 29.72
CA SER A 155 -6.45 16.62 30.74
C SER A 155 -5.06 16.30 30.19
N PHE A 156 -5.00 15.86 28.94
CA PHE A 156 -3.79 15.56 28.19
C PHE A 156 -2.90 16.79 28.08
N ASP A 157 -3.44 17.90 27.59
CA ASP A 157 -2.72 19.16 27.41
C ASP A 157 -2.15 19.70 28.73
N LYS A 158 -2.90 19.60 29.83
CA LYS A 158 -2.43 19.97 31.17
C LYS A 158 -1.24 19.12 31.63
N VAL A 159 -1.33 17.81 31.46
CA VAL A 159 -0.25 16.88 31.85
C VAL A 159 0.98 17.09 30.96
N GLN A 160 0.78 17.21 29.65
CA GLN A 160 1.84 17.46 28.68
C GLN A 160 2.57 18.77 28.97
N THR A 161 1.82 19.87 29.18
CA THR A 161 2.40 21.19 29.52
C THR A 161 3.20 21.12 30.83
N ALA A 162 2.66 20.45 31.86
CA ALA A 162 3.37 20.29 33.13
C ALA A 162 4.67 19.48 32.99
N LEU A 163 4.66 18.40 32.20
CA LEU A 163 5.84 17.59 31.89
C LEU A 163 6.87 18.37 31.07
N GLN A 164 6.44 19.13 30.06
CA GLN A 164 7.33 19.98 29.26
C GLN A 164 8.01 21.05 30.12
N HIS A 165 7.27 21.70 31.03
CA HIS A 165 7.85 22.65 31.97
C HIS A 165 8.86 22.00 32.91
N ALA A 166 8.56 20.81 33.43
CA ALA A 166 9.46 20.06 34.30
C ALA A 166 10.75 19.64 33.56
N ALA A 167 10.62 19.12 32.33
CA ALA A 167 11.73 18.74 31.46
C ALA A 167 12.60 19.95 31.12
N ALA A 168 12.01 21.09 30.75
CA ALA A 168 12.74 22.32 30.43
C ALA A 168 13.48 22.87 31.64
N ALA A 169 12.85 22.88 32.82
CA ALA A 169 13.49 23.32 34.06
C ALA A 169 14.66 22.41 34.46
N ASN A 170 14.51 21.10 34.32
CA ASN A 170 15.56 20.14 34.65
C ASN A 170 16.73 20.21 33.64
N ARG A 171 16.44 20.37 32.34
CA ARG A 171 17.45 20.61 31.31
C ARG A 171 18.25 21.89 31.54
N ALA A 172 17.56 23.00 31.87
CA ALA A 172 18.24 24.25 32.21
C ALA A 172 19.16 24.12 33.45
N ALA A 173 18.77 23.29 34.44
CA ALA A 173 19.59 23.01 35.61
C ALA A 173 20.83 22.14 35.27
N LEU A 174 20.69 21.17 34.36
CA LEU A 174 21.79 20.36 33.83
C LEU A 174 22.83 21.22 33.10
N ASP A 175 22.37 22.12 32.22
CA ASP A 175 23.23 23.03 31.47
C ASP A 175 23.99 24.00 32.40
N ALA A 176 23.34 24.47 33.47
CA ALA A 176 23.96 25.35 34.46
C ALA A 176 24.98 24.66 35.38
N THR A 177 24.86 23.34 35.57
CA THR A 177 25.74 22.55 36.45
C THR A 177 26.81 21.74 35.70
N GLY A 178 26.86 21.87 34.36
CA GLY A 178 27.86 21.19 33.54
C GLY A 178 27.68 19.67 33.42
N GLY A 179 26.46 19.16 33.67
CA GLY A 179 26.14 17.74 33.51
C GLY A 179 26.59 16.81 34.66
N ASP A 180 27.10 17.35 35.77
CA ASP A 180 27.82 16.57 36.79
C ASP A 180 26.90 15.88 37.83
N THR A 181 25.59 15.80 37.59
CA THR A 181 24.63 15.14 38.48
C THR A 181 23.92 13.97 37.77
N PRO A 182 24.34 12.71 38.02
CA PRO A 182 23.75 11.52 37.37
C PRO A 182 22.23 11.42 37.56
N ASP A 183 21.74 11.89 38.71
CA ASP A 183 20.33 11.90 39.07
C ASP A 183 19.50 12.91 38.24
N ALA A 184 20.09 14.03 37.83
CA ALA A 184 19.38 15.00 36.99
C ALA A 184 19.26 14.51 35.54
N ALA A 185 20.29 13.83 35.02
CA ALA A 185 20.26 13.22 33.69
C ALA A 185 19.25 12.06 33.63
N ALA A 186 19.19 11.22 34.67
CA ALA A 186 18.18 10.17 34.79
C ALA A 186 16.75 10.75 34.82
N ARG A 187 16.51 11.79 35.63
CA ARG A 187 15.22 12.50 35.66
C ARG A 187 14.85 13.13 34.32
N GLN A 188 15.83 13.62 33.57
CA GLN A 188 15.60 14.16 32.22
C GLN A 188 15.09 13.08 31.27
N ALA A 189 15.73 11.92 31.27
CA ALA A 189 15.31 10.77 30.46
C ALA A 189 13.90 10.28 30.87
N GLU A 190 13.57 10.29 32.17
CA GLU A 190 12.22 9.95 32.64
C GLU A 190 11.15 10.92 32.12
N TYR A 191 11.42 12.23 32.11
CA TYR A 191 10.48 13.21 31.56
C TYR A 191 10.29 13.06 30.05
N GLU A 192 11.36 12.78 29.32
CA GLU A 192 11.30 12.53 27.87
C GLU A 192 10.50 11.26 27.57
N ALA A 193 10.77 10.17 28.29
CA ALA A 193 9.99 8.93 28.17
C ALA A 193 8.50 9.14 28.50
N ALA A 194 8.19 9.96 29.51
CA ALA A 194 6.80 10.29 29.86
C ALA A 194 6.11 11.13 28.78
N LEU A 195 6.81 12.08 28.16
CA LEU A 195 6.29 12.86 27.03
C LEU A 195 6.04 11.99 25.80
N ASP A 196 6.92 11.05 25.51
CA ASP A 196 6.73 10.11 24.40
C ASP A 196 5.57 9.14 24.66
N ALA A 197 5.39 8.68 25.89
CA ALA A 197 4.22 7.89 26.28
C ALA A 197 2.91 8.70 26.13
N MET A 198 2.93 10.00 26.42
CA MET A 198 1.80 10.89 26.17
C MET A 198 1.53 11.00 24.66
N ARG A 199 2.53 11.25 23.82
CA ARG A 199 2.35 11.27 22.35
C ARG A 199 1.73 9.98 21.82
N TYR A 200 2.21 8.83 22.29
CA TYR A 200 1.64 7.53 21.94
C TYR A 200 0.16 7.39 22.34
N LEU A 201 -0.21 7.87 23.54
CA LEU A 201 -1.61 7.88 23.99
C LEU A 201 -2.49 8.77 23.09
N TRP A 202 -1.98 9.92 22.66
CA TRP A 202 -2.68 10.81 21.75
C TRP A 202 -2.98 10.13 20.42
N ASP A 203 -1.96 9.50 19.82
CA ASP A 203 -2.12 8.82 18.54
C ASP A 203 -3.09 7.65 18.64
N LEU A 204 -3.05 6.89 19.74
CA LEU A 204 -4.03 5.84 20.01
C LEU A 204 -5.45 6.40 20.17
N LEU A 205 -5.58 7.54 20.86
CA LEU A 205 -6.87 8.21 21.02
C LEU A 205 -7.40 8.73 19.68
N ASP A 206 -6.53 9.24 18.80
CA ASP A 206 -6.91 9.66 17.45
C ASP A 206 -7.40 8.47 16.63
N LEU A 207 -6.66 7.36 16.69
CA LEU A 207 -6.98 6.11 16.00
C LEU A 207 -8.31 5.49 16.44
N SER A 208 -8.61 5.51 17.75
CA SER A 208 -9.76 4.83 18.38
C SER A 208 -11.15 5.38 18.02
N THR A 209 -11.19 6.26 17.04
CA THR A 209 -12.00 7.47 17.08
C THR A 209 -12.27 7.98 15.67
N ALA A 210 -11.42 7.59 14.73
CA ALA A 210 -11.70 7.55 13.31
C ALA A 210 -12.87 6.58 13.04
N ASP A 211 -13.86 7.05 12.27
CA ASP A 211 -15.00 6.22 11.86
C ASP A 211 -14.55 5.12 10.86
N ASN A 212 -13.50 5.39 10.07
CA ASN A 212 -12.80 4.42 9.22
C ASN A 212 -11.29 4.57 9.42
N LEU A 213 -10.68 3.57 10.03
CA LEU A 213 -9.28 3.61 10.45
C LEU A 213 -8.32 3.53 9.25
N ALA A 214 -8.53 2.56 8.36
CA ALA A 214 -7.69 2.40 7.18
C ALA A 214 -7.67 3.69 6.33
N LEU A 215 -8.84 4.32 6.12
CA LEU A 215 -8.94 5.57 5.36
C LEU A 215 -8.21 6.73 6.04
N HIS A 216 -8.29 6.84 7.37
CA HIS A 216 -7.57 7.88 8.12
C HIS A 216 -6.05 7.74 7.95
N ILE A 217 -5.54 6.51 8.09
CA ILE A 217 -4.11 6.21 7.93
C ILE A 217 -3.67 6.48 6.48
N SER A 218 -4.45 6.04 5.50
CA SER A 218 -4.15 6.25 4.07
C SER A 218 -4.07 7.74 3.73
N ASN A 219 -5.02 8.56 4.18
CA ASN A 219 -4.95 10.02 3.99
C ASN A 219 -3.70 10.63 4.63
N HIS A 220 -3.35 10.20 5.85
CA HIS A 220 -2.15 10.68 6.52
C HIS A 220 -0.86 10.26 5.78
N LEU A 221 -0.84 9.06 5.19
CA LEU A 221 0.29 8.61 4.36
C LEU A 221 0.46 9.45 3.11
N CYS A 222 -0.64 9.84 2.44
CA CYS A 222 -0.56 10.76 1.31
C CYS A 222 0.07 12.11 1.71
N GLU A 223 -0.30 12.66 2.88
CA GLU A 223 0.32 13.89 3.39
C GLU A 223 1.82 13.69 3.69
N CYS A 224 2.19 12.55 4.30
CA CYS A 224 3.59 12.20 4.52
C CYS A 224 4.36 12.07 3.22
N GLU A 225 3.77 11.45 2.20
CA GLU A 225 4.38 11.26 0.88
C GLU A 225 4.66 12.61 0.20
N GLU A 226 3.69 13.53 0.20
CA GLU A 226 3.90 14.90 -0.32
C GLU A 226 5.09 15.60 0.37
N HIS A 227 5.15 15.51 1.69
CA HIS A 227 6.24 16.10 2.47
C HIS A 227 7.59 15.42 2.24
N TYR A 228 7.59 14.09 2.11
CA TYR A 228 8.79 13.30 1.83
C TYR A 228 9.36 13.64 0.45
N VAL A 229 8.51 13.66 -0.59
CA VAL A 229 8.89 14.08 -1.96
C VAL A 229 9.41 15.51 -1.96
N GLN A 230 8.74 16.43 -1.27
CA GLN A 230 9.17 17.82 -1.20
C GLN A 230 10.58 17.96 -0.62
N ARG A 231 10.91 17.15 0.41
CA ARG A 231 12.24 17.12 1.03
C ARG A 231 13.29 16.58 0.06
N GLU A 232 13.00 15.48 -0.62
CA GLU A 232 13.90 14.86 -1.58
C GLU A 232 14.21 15.80 -2.76
N LEU A 233 13.19 16.50 -3.27
CA LEU A 233 13.34 17.49 -4.35
C LEU A 233 14.14 18.73 -3.93
N GLN A 234 14.00 19.17 -2.67
CA GLN A 234 14.73 20.35 -2.18
C GLN A 234 16.20 20.03 -1.85
N GLY A 235 16.56 18.76 -1.67
CA GLY A 235 17.88 18.32 -1.22
C GLY A 235 18.25 18.82 0.17
N ASP A 236 17.32 19.48 0.87
CA ASP A 236 17.50 20.05 2.19
C ASP A 236 16.86 19.12 3.23
N HIS A 237 17.67 18.17 3.70
CA HIS A 237 17.28 17.29 4.80
C HIS A 237 17.05 18.05 6.11
N HIS A 238 17.33 19.36 6.19
CA HIS A 238 17.14 20.18 7.40
C HIS A 238 15.92 21.11 7.36
N ALA A 239 15.11 21.08 6.29
CA ALA A 239 13.85 21.82 6.27
C ALA A 239 12.93 21.34 7.41
N ALA A 240 12.57 22.25 8.31
CA ALA A 240 11.72 21.93 9.46
C ALA A 240 10.29 21.65 8.98
N LEU A 241 9.94 20.37 8.88
CA LEU A 241 8.57 19.92 8.65
C LEU A 241 7.77 19.98 9.97
N PRO A 242 6.43 20.13 9.92
CA PRO A 242 5.58 20.12 11.11
C PRO A 242 5.67 18.79 11.89
N TYR A 243 5.94 17.68 11.20
CA TYR A 243 6.18 16.35 11.75
C TYR A 243 7.15 15.58 10.83
N GLU A 244 7.77 14.52 11.34
CA GLU A 244 8.63 13.63 10.55
C GLU A 244 7.75 12.70 9.69
N PRO A 245 7.85 12.75 8.35
CA PRO A 245 6.94 12.01 7.47
C PRO A 245 7.32 10.53 7.31
N ALA A 246 8.52 10.14 7.74
CA ALA A 246 9.06 8.80 7.58
C ALA A 246 9.77 8.33 8.86
N TYR A 247 9.84 7.01 9.06
CA TYR A 247 10.46 6.39 10.22
C TYR A 247 11.10 5.04 9.86
N LEU A 248 12.08 4.61 10.64
CA LEU A 248 12.73 3.30 10.47
C LEU A 248 11.87 2.19 11.10
N PRO A 249 11.47 1.14 10.33
CA PRO A 249 10.67 0.04 10.86
C PRO A 249 11.41 -0.76 11.95
N GLN A 250 12.74 -0.83 11.87
CA GLN A 250 13.59 -1.49 12.87
C GLN A 250 13.40 -0.86 14.27
N ARG A 251 13.38 0.48 14.33
CA ARG A 251 13.17 1.23 15.57
C ARG A 251 11.78 1.01 16.14
N ALA A 252 10.75 1.05 15.30
CA ALA A 252 9.37 0.78 15.70
C ALA A 252 9.21 -0.64 16.27
N ALA A 253 9.82 -1.64 15.62
CA ALA A 253 9.81 -3.04 16.07
C ALA A 253 10.53 -3.22 17.42
N TRP A 254 11.68 -2.57 17.60
CA TRP A 254 12.39 -2.53 18.87
C TRP A 254 11.56 -1.89 20.00
N ARG A 255 10.88 -0.76 19.73
CA ARG A 255 9.99 -0.09 20.71
C ARG A 255 8.84 -1.00 21.12
N ALA A 256 8.18 -1.66 20.15
CA ALA A 256 7.10 -2.59 20.42
C ALA A 256 7.56 -3.78 21.28
N LEU A 257 8.73 -4.33 20.99
CA LEU A 257 9.33 -5.41 21.78
C LEU A 257 9.61 -4.95 23.22
N GLY A 258 10.16 -3.75 23.42
CA GLY A 258 10.42 -3.18 24.74
C GLY A 258 9.15 -3.01 25.56
N ALA A 259 8.07 -2.53 24.93
CA ALA A 259 6.76 -2.37 25.56
C ALA A 259 6.14 -3.70 25.99
N VAL A 260 6.31 -4.78 25.23
CA VAL A 260 5.77 -6.10 25.59
C VAL A 260 6.64 -6.83 26.62
N ARG A 261 7.95 -6.59 26.60
CA ARG A 261 8.89 -7.17 27.57
C ARG A 261 8.89 -6.45 28.93
N ASN A 262 8.48 -5.18 28.98
CA ASN A 262 8.61 -4.31 30.16
C ASN A 262 10.07 -4.21 30.67
N GLU A 263 11.04 -4.23 29.76
CA GLU A 263 12.48 -4.17 30.06
C GLU A 263 13.16 -3.12 29.20
N THR A 264 14.09 -2.37 29.78
CA THR A 264 14.93 -1.42 29.02
C THR A 264 15.96 -2.20 28.21
N MET A 265 15.90 -2.08 26.89
CA MET A 265 16.83 -2.71 25.97
C MET A 265 17.82 -1.67 25.44
N PRO A 266 19.04 -2.06 25.05
CA PRO A 266 19.93 -1.16 24.31
C PRO A 266 19.26 -0.79 22.99
N ALA A 267 19.30 0.49 22.62
CA ALA A 267 18.79 0.96 21.35
C ALA A 267 19.59 0.31 20.19
N PRO A 268 18.91 -0.08 19.10
CA PRO A 268 19.60 -0.52 17.90
C PRO A 268 20.37 0.65 17.28
N ASP A 269 21.46 0.32 16.59
CA ASP A 269 22.14 1.26 15.69
C ASP A 269 21.49 1.10 14.32
N ASP A 270 21.10 2.22 13.69
CA ASP A 270 20.21 2.24 12.52
C ASP A 270 20.78 1.47 11.32
N ASP A 271 22.11 1.39 11.23
CA ASP A 271 22.83 0.71 10.14
C ASP A 271 23.15 -0.78 10.42
N THR A 272 22.85 -1.29 11.62
CA THR A 272 23.22 -2.65 12.01
C THR A 272 22.03 -3.50 12.41
N GLY A 273 22.07 -4.79 12.08
CA GLY A 273 21.04 -5.74 12.49
C GLY A 273 20.98 -5.87 14.03
N TYR A 274 19.76 -5.88 14.57
CA TYR A 274 19.51 -6.11 15.99
C TYR A 274 19.12 -7.57 16.23
N THR A 275 19.95 -8.30 16.97
CA THR A 275 19.68 -9.70 17.35
C THR A 275 19.50 -9.86 18.84
N LEU A 276 18.44 -10.56 19.25
CA LEU A 276 18.19 -10.92 20.64
C LEU A 276 17.72 -12.37 20.71
N HIS A 277 18.43 -13.19 21.47
CA HIS A 277 18.04 -14.57 21.74
C HIS A 277 17.99 -14.82 23.25
N ASP A 278 16.79 -15.12 23.75
CA ASP A 278 16.57 -15.54 25.13
C ASP A 278 15.60 -16.74 25.20
N SER A 279 15.26 -17.18 26.41
CA SER A 279 14.38 -18.35 26.61
C SER A 279 12.94 -18.20 26.07
N LYS A 280 12.50 -16.97 25.81
CA LYS A 280 11.13 -16.58 25.42
C LYS A 280 11.09 -15.84 24.08
N TRP A 281 12.17 -15.21 23.65
CA TRP A 281 12.23 -14.35 22.48
C TRP A 281 13.37 -14.75 21.56
N THR A 282 13.09 -14.77 20.28
CA THR A 282 14.10 -14.81 19.22
C THR A 282 13.81 -13.68 18.26
N VAL A 283 14.66 -12.67 18.23
CA VAL A 283 14.41 -11.45 17.47
C VAL A 283 15.58 -11.18 16.55
N HIS A 284 15.26 -10.91 15.29
CA HIS A 284 16.21 -10.57 14.26
C HIS A 284 15.66 -9.40 13.44
N LEU A 285 16.17 -8.19 13.66
CA LEU A 285 15.72 -7.00 12.95
C LEU A 285 16.84 -6.50 12.05
N GLU A 286 16.77 -6.79 10.76
CA GLU A 286 17.69 -6.22 9.78
C GLU A 286 17.36 -4.74 9.51
N PRO A 287 18.36 -3.94 9.11
CA PRO A 287 18.10 -2.62 8.56
C PRO A 287 17.19 -2.75 7.32
N ALA A 288 16.17 -1.89 7.26
CA ALA A 288 15.23 -1.82 6.14
C ALA A 288 14.90 -0.35 5.86
N GLY A 289 14.53 -0.05 4.62
CA GLY A 289 14.14 1.28 4.19
C GLY A 289 13.04 1.91 5.04
N GLU A 290 13.02 3.24 5.08
CA GLU A 290 12.05 4.00 5.85
C GLU A 290 10.61 3.71 5.40
N LEU A 291 9.67 3.72 6.34
CA LEU A 291 8.24 3.68 6.08
C LEU A 291 7.66 5.09 6.25
N LEU A 292 6.70 5.46 5.41
CA LEU A 292 5.96 6.71 5.57
C LEU A 292 4.95 6.61 6.72
N GLY A 293 4.54 7.75 7.30
CA GLY A 293 3.49 7.81 8.31
C GLY A 293 4.03 7.88 9.73
N ASN A 294 3.24 7.36 10.68
CA ASN A 294 3.53 7.46 12.11
C ASN A 294 4.10 6.15 12.67
N GLU A 295 5.30 6.21 13.28
CA GLU A 295 5.98 5.10 13.96
C GLU A 295 5.03 4.35 14.94
N ASN A 296 4.16 5.10 15.61
CA ASN A 296 3.25 4.56 16.62
C ASN A 296 2.17 3.62 16.03
N HIS A 297 1.83 3.73 14.74
CA HIS A 297 0.95 2.77 14.07
C HIS A 297 1.60 1.38 14.03
N LEU A 298 2.87 1.32 13.63
CA LEU A 298 3.60 0.05 13.56
C LEU A 298 3.87 -0.51 14.97
N VAL A 299 4.16 0.36 15.95
CA VAL A 299 4.29 -0.04 17.36
C VAL A 299 2.99 -0.70 17.84
N LEU A 300 1.84 -0.07 17.60
CA LEU A 300 0.54 -0.63 18.00
C LEU A 300 0.23 -1.96 17.31
N LEU A 301 0.52 -2.06 16.01
CA LEU A 301 0.36 -3.28 15.23
C LEU A 301 1.19 -4.42 15.85
N LEU A 302 2.48 -4.18 16.10
CA LEU A 302 3.39 -5.20 16.60
C LEU A 302 3.07 -5.54 18.05
N GLU A 303 2.74 -4.57 18.91
CA GLU A 303 2.32 -4.84 20.28
C GLU A 303 1.10 -5.79 20.32
N ASN A 304 0.12 -5.61 19.43
CA ASN A 304 -1.05 -6.49 19.37
C ASN A 304 -0.65 -7.92 18.97
N LEU A 305 0.21 -8.08 17.95
CA LEU A 305 0.70 -9.39 17.52
C LEU A 305 1.56 -10.06 18.60
N LEU A 306 2.51 -9.34 19.17
CA LEU A 306 3.43 -9.85 20.18
C LEU A 306 2.71 -10.22 21.48
N LYS A 307 1.72 -9.43 21.94
CA LYS A 307 0.87 -9.78 23.10
C LYS A 307 0.02 -11.02 22.80
N ASN A 308 -0.49 -11.16 21.58
CA ASN A 308 -1.23 -12.35 21.15
C ASN A 308 -0.34 -13.59 21.14
N ALA A 309 0.85 -13.48 20.53
CA ALA A 309 1.87 -14.51 20.50
C ALA A 309 2.27 -14.97 21.91
N GLN A 310 2.58 -14.03 22.81
CA GLN A 310 2.95 -14.32 24.19
C GLN A 310 1.82 -15.03 24.97
N PHE A 311 0.56 -14.66 24.73
CA PHE A 311 -0.59 -15.31 25.35
C PHE A 311 -0.70 -16.78 24.94
N PHE A 312 -0.62 -17.07 23.64
CA PHE A 312 -0.75 -18.44 23.14
C PHE A 312 0.47 -19.31 23.48
N ALA A 313 1.68 -18.75 23.45
CA ALA A 313 2.90 -19.44 23.87
C ALA A 313 2.87 -19.87 25.35
N ASN A 314 2.21 -19.10 26.22
CA ASN A 314 2.09 -19.39 27.66
C ASN A 314 0.83 -20.18 28.03
N LYS A 315 -0.05 -20.50 27.07
CA LYS A 315 -1.34 -21.16 27.33
C LYS A 315 -1.14 -22.57 27.88
N ARG A 316 -1.88 -22.89 28.95
CA ARG A 316 -1.83 -24.21 29.63
C ARG A 316 -2.22 -25.31 28.62
N GLY A 317 -1.36 -26.31 28.44
CA GLY A 317 -1.48 -27.35 27.41
C GLY A 317 -0.43 -27.25 26.30
N PHE A 318 0.04 -26.04 25.98
CA PHE A 318 1.08 -25.78 24.97
C PHE A 318 2.41 -25.28 25.57
N LYS A 319 2.43 -25.07 26.89
CA LYS A 319 3.62 -24.65 27.65
C LYS A 319 4.67 -25.76 27.68
N LYS A 320 5.66 -25.70 26.79
CA LYS A 320 6.87 -26.54 26.78
C LYS A 320 8.08 -25.75 27.32
N ALA A 321 9.18 -26.45 27.59
CA ALA A 321 10.40 -25.85 28.15
C ALA A 321 11.09 -24.83 27.20
N PHE A 322 10.70 -24.81 25.93
CA PHE A 322 11.16 -23.89 24.91
C PHE A 322 9.96 -23.51 24.04
N ALA A 323 9.52 -22.25 24.09
CA ALA A 323 8.40 -21.75 23.30
C ALA A 323 8.65 -20.29 22.93
N PRO A 324 9.72 -20.02 22.15
CA PRO A 324 10.04 -18.65 21.80
C PRO A 324 8.95 -18.06 20.91
N VAL A 325 8.64 -16.80 21.14
CA VAL A 325 8.02 -15.94 20.14
C VAL A 325 9.16 -15.43 19.26
N ALA A 326 9.04 -15.63 17.96
CA ALA A 326 10.02 -15.12 17.00
C ALA A 326 9.48 -13.84 16.33
N LEU A 327 10.33 -12.81 16.25
CA LEU A 327 10.07 -11.58 15.51
C LEU A 327 11.21 -11.37 14.52
N THR A 328 10.89 -11.31 13.23
CA THR A 328 11.87 -10.99 12.20
C THR A 328 11.44 -9.75 11.43
N LEU A 329 12.42 -8.93 11.05
CA LEU A 329 12.27 -7.84 10.09
C LEU A 329 13.38 -8.00 9.04
N THR A 330 12.97 -8.06 7.78
CA THR A 330 13.84 -8.08 6.59
C THR A 330 13.29 -7.11 5.54
N GLU A 331 14.11 -6.72 4.57
CA GLU A 331 13.63 -5.99 3.39
C GLU A 331 13.63 -6.92 2.18
N GLU A 332 12.48 -7.03 1.51
CA GLU A 332 12.31 -7.86 0.31
C GLU A 332 11.62 -7.05 -0.79
N HIS A 333 12.29 -6.88 -1.93
CA HIS A 333 11.74 -6.19 -3.11
C HIS A 333 11.15 -4.80 -2.81
N GLY A 334 11.77 -4.01 -1.93
CA GLY A 334 11.27 -2.69 -1.52
C GLY A 334 10.10 -2.73 -0.54
N HIS A 335 9.82 -3.89 0.06
CA HIS A 335 8.88 -4.01 1.18
C HIS A 335 9.61 -4.37 2.47
N ALA A 336 9.23 -3.70 3.56
CA ALA A 336 9.57 -4.16 4.91
C ALA A 336 8.71 -5.38 5.25
N CYS A 337 9.35 -6.54 5.38
CA CYS A 337 8.73 -7.82 5.71
C CYS A 337 8.90 -8.10 7.20
N LEU A 338 7.78 -8.10 7.93
CA LEU A 338 7.70 -8.39 9.35
C LEU A 338 7.05 -9.74 9.57
N ARG A 339 7.74 -10.65 10.26
CA ARG A 339 7.17 -11.96 10.61
C ARG A 339 7.13 -12.15 12.11
N VAL A 340 5.94 -12.46 12.63
CA VAL A 340 5.72 -12.81 14.03
C VAL A 340 5.26 -14.24 14.11
N TYR A 341 6.12 -15.10 14.62
CA TYR A 341 5.81 -16.51 14.85
C TYR A 341 5.62 -16.79 16.34
N ASN A 342 4.62 -17.61 16.64
CA ASN A 342 4.44 -18.16 17.97
C ASN A 342 4.03 -19.62 17.91
N ARG A 343 4.54 -20.42 18.85
CA ARG A 343 4.00 -21.75 19.12
C ARG A 343 2.56 -21.64 19.64
N GLY A 344 1.72 -22.57 19.24
CA GLY A 344 0.32 -22.56 19.65
C GLY A 344 -0.58 -23.40 18.76
N PRO A 345 -1.88 -23.43 19.06
CA PRO A 345 -2.86 -24.08 18.21
C PRO A 345 -2.94 -23.36 16.86
N HIS A 346 -3.08 -24.14 15.80
CA HIS A 346 -3.39 -23.62 14.47
C HIS A 346 -4.69 -22.83 14.47
N ILE A 347 -4.75 -21.88 13.54
CA ILE A 347 -5.98 -21.16 13.21
C ILE A 347 -6.77 -22.04 12.26
N ARG A 348 -8.04 -22.31 12.61
CA ARG A 348 -8.96 -23.08 11.77
C ARG A 348 -9.33 -22.26 10.53
N ASP A 349 -9.54 -22.93 9.41
CA ASP A 349 -9.82 -22.22 8.15
C ASP A 349 -11.12 -21.39 8.22
N GLU A 350 -12.13 -21.87 8.94
CA GLU A 350 -13.38 -21.14 9.23
C GLU A 350 -13.18 -19.83 10.01
N ASP A 351 -12.09 -19.74 10.79
CA ASP A 351 -11.79 -18.57 11.61
C ASP A 351 -10.97 -17.54 10.84
N ARG A 352 -10.28 -17.92 9.74
CA ARG A 352 -9.34 -17.07 8.98
C ARG A 352 -9.99 -15.80 8.44
N ASP A 353 -11.16 -15.93 7.80
CA ASP A 353 -11.88 -14.80 7.20
C ASP A 353 -12.42 -13.81 8.25
N ASN A 354 -12.57 -14.28 9.49
CA ASN A 354 -13.13 -13.50 10.59
C ASN A 354 -12.07 -12.92 11.53
N LEU A 355 -10.80 -13.32 11.41
CA LEU A 355 -9.70 -12.92 12.32
C LEU A 355 -9.58 -11.41 12.50
N PHE A 356 -9.75 -10.67 11.40
CA PHE A 356 -9.59 -9.22 11.34
C PHE A 356 -10.91 -8.47 11.50
N GLN A 357 -12.02 -9.16 11.79
CA GLN A 357 -13.32 -8.51 12.00
C GLN A 357 -13.40 -7.88 13.39
N LEU A 358 -14.10 -6.74 13.46
CA LEU A 358 -14.29 -6.00 14.69
C LEU A 358 -15.03 -6.86 15.73
N GLY A 359 -14.39 -7.08 16.88
CA GLY A 359 -15.00 -7.78 18.00
C GLY A 359 -14.88 -9.30 17.96
N TYR A 360 -14.29 -9.87 16.91
CA TYR A 360 -14.06 -11.31 16.82
C TYR A 360 -12.95 -11.76 17.78
N SER A 361 -13.22 -12.80 18.57
CA SER A 361 -12.25 -13.37 19.51
C SER A 361 -12.60 -14.82 19.84
N THR A 362 -11.62 -15.71 19.72
CA THR A 362 -11.73 -17.12 20.16
C THR A 362 -11.43 -17.30 21.65
N ARG A 363 -11.09 -16.23 22.37
CA ARG A 363 -10.81 -16.28 23.81
C ARG A 363 -12.11 -16.25 24.61
N ARG A 364 -12.22 -17.14 25.61
CA ARG A 364 -13.38 -17.15 26.52
C ARG A 364 -13.41 -15.85 27.32
N THR A 365 -14.58 -15.21 27.37
CA THR A 365 -14.87 -13.89 27.98
C THR A 365 -14.48 -13.76 29.46
N ASN A 366 -14.29 -14.86 30.19
CA ASN A 366 -13.99 -14.83 31.63
C ASN A 366 -12.48 -14.75 31.98
N GLU A 367 -11.56 -14.93 31.02
CA GLU A 367 -10.11 -14.99 31.33
C GLU A 367 -9.34 -13.73 30.89
N HIS A 368 -9.87 -12.88 29.99
CA HIS A 368 -9.20 -11.65 29.55
C HIS A 368 -10.18 -10.53 29.15
N HIS A 369 -9.80 -9.29 29.45
CA HIS A 369 -10.50 -8.04 29.06
C HIS A 369 -10.46 -7.73 27.55
N GLY A 370 -9.95 -8.63 26.71
CA GLY A 370 -9.76 -8.38 25.27
C GLY A 370 -11.06 -8.52 24.49
N ARG A 371 -11.67 -7.39 24.10
CA ARG A 371 -12.91 -7.31 23.30
C ARG A 371 -12.76 -7.73 21.82
N GLY A 372 -11.72 -8.46 21.43
CA GLY A 372 -11.49 -8.82 20.01
C GLY A 372 -11.11 -7.64 19.11
N LEU A 373 -10.47 -6.61 19.67
CA LEU A 373 -10.09 -5.40 18.92
C LEU A 373 -8.66 -5.45 18.36
N GLY A 374 -7.78 -6.26 18.94
CA GLY A 374 -6.35 -6.20 18.62
C GLY A 374 -6.00 -6.58 17.18
N LEU A 375 -6.52 -7.72 16.69
CA LEU A 375 -6.30 -8.14 15.30
C LEU A 375 -7.05 -7.24 14.31
N TYR A 376 -8.21 -6.69 14.68
CA TYR A 376 -8.88 -5.67 13.88
C TYR A 376 -7.96 -4.46 13.62
N PHE A 377 -7.32 -3.92 14.66
CA PHE A 377 -6.34 -2.83 14.48
C PHE A 377 -5.18 -3.22 13.57
N VAL A 378 -4.64 -4.43 13.72
CA VAL A 378 -3.58 -4.93 12.82
C VAL A 378 -4.04 -4.90 11.37
N GLY A 379 -5.21 -5.46 11.07
CA GLY A 379 -5.74 -5.50 9.70
C GLY A 379 -5.99 -4.09 9.13
N GLU A 380 -6.59 -3.19 9.91
CA GLU A 380 -6.88 -1.83 9.47
C GLU A 380 -5.62 -0.97 9.28
N ILE A 381 -4.59 -1.15 10.12
CA ILE A 381 -3.30 -0.48 9.95
C ILE A 381 -2.61 -0.99 8.68
N VAL A 382 -2.54 -2.31 8.47
CA VAL A 382 -1.92 -2.88 7.26
C VAL A 382 -2.63 -2.39 6.00
N LYS A 383 -3.97 -2.40 5.98
CA LYS A 383 -4.76 -1.85 4.86
C LYS A 383 -4.50 -0.37 4.65
N GLY A 384 -4.46 0.43 5.72
CA GLY A 384 -4.17 1.86 5.63
C GLY A 384 -2.79 2.15 5.03
N TYR A 385 -1.81 1.28 5.32
CA TYR A 385 -0.47 1.31 4.74
C TYR A 385 -0.37 0.68 3.34
N GLU A 386 -1.50 0.30 2.73
CA GLU A 386 -1.56 -0.45 1.46
C GLU A 386 -0.63 -1.67 1.47
N GLY A 387 -0.48 -2.27 2.65
CA GLY A 387 0.32 -3.44 2.87
C GLY A 387 -0.51 -4.71 2.75
N ARG A 388 0.18 -5.83 2.90
CA ARG A 388 -0.43 -7.17 2.91
C ARG A 388 -0.15 -7.87 4.23
N ILE A 389 -1.15 -8.59 4.74
CA ILE A 389 -0.99 -9.48 5.89
C ILE A 389 -1.45 -10.89 5.53
N ASP A 390 -0.57 -11.85 5.72
CA ASP A 390 -0.84 -13.28 5.55
C ASP A 390 -0.67 -14.01 6.88
N VAL A 391 -1.42 -15.10 7.02
CA VAL A 391 -1.41 -15.92 8.24
C VAL A 391 -1.13 -17.36 7.85
N HIS A 392 -0.06 -17.94 8.37
CA HIS A 392 0.38 -19.28 8.03
C HIS A 392 0.32 -20.20 9.25
N ASN A 393 -0.26 -21.39 9.09
CA ASN A 393 -0.14 -22.44 10.09
C ASN A 393 1.16 -23.18 9.83
N ILE A 394 2.04 -23.22 10.82
CA ILE A 394 3.34 -23.89 10.73
C ILE A 394 3.18 -25.30 11.29
N GLU A 395 3.60 -26.29 10.52
CA GLU A 395 3.60 -27.69 10.89
C GLU A 395 5.02 -28.18 11.16
N THR A 396 5.17 -29.09 12.12
CA THR A 396 6.44 -29.75 12.39
C THR A 396 6.73 -30.74 11.28
N PRO A 397 7.79 -30.52 10.48
CA PRO A 397 8.09 -31.40 9.36
C PRO A 397 8.51 -32.78 9.86
N THR A 398 8.15 -33.82 9.12
CA THR A 398 8.81 -35.11 9.23
C THR A 398 10.18 -35.00 8.56
N ALA A 399 11.24 -35.34 9.27
CA ALA A 399 12.61 -35.18 8.77
C ALA A 399 13.49 -36.34 9.23
N ARG A 400 14.45 -36.73 8.40
CA ARG A 400 15.53 -37.64 8.78
C ARG A 400 16.81 -36.85 8.98
N TYR A 401 17.49 -37.08 10.10
CA TYR A 401 18.81 -36.49 10.37
C TYR A 401 19.86 -37.58 10.49
N THR A 402 21.05 -37.34 9.95
CA THR A 402 22.24 -38.14 10.24
C THR A 402 23.05 -37.41 11.31
N VAL A 403 23.20 -38.05 12.47
CA VAL A 403 23.93 -37.52 13.62
C VAL A 403 25.25 -38.26 13.74
N ARG A 404 26.36 -37.54 13.60
CA ARG A 404 27.71 -38.05 13.78
C ARG A 404 28.32 -37.44 15.04
N LEU A 405 28.63 -38.29 16.02
CA LEU A 405 29.21 -37.94 17.31
C LEU A 405 30.68 -38.36 17.31
N GLU A 406 31.59 -37.43 17.58
CA GLU A 406 33.03 -37.70 17.76
C GLU A 406 33.38 -37.54 19.25
N LEU A 407 34.04 -38.55 19.82
CA LEU A 407 34.51 -38.55 21.21
C LEU A 407 36.00 -38.19 21.30
N ASP A 408 36.45 -37.74 22.47
CA ASP A 408 37.86 -37.36 22.72
C ASP A 408 38.85 -38.52 22.59
N ASP A 409 38.39 -39.77 22.71
CA ASP A 409 39.21 -40.97 22.52
C ASP A 409 39.31 -41.41 21.05
N GLY A 410 38.70 -40.64 20.14
CA GLY A 410 38.71 -40.89 18.69
C GLY A 410 37.62 -41.85 18.21
N GLU A 411 36.74 -42.32 19.10
CA GLU A 411 35.56 -43.08 18.69
C GLU A 411 34.56 -42.15 17.95
N VAL A 412 34.07 -42.62 16.81
CA VAL A 412 33.08 -41.90 15.98
C VAL A 412 31.87 -42.79 15.83
N ILE A 413 30.70 -42.23 16.14
CA ILE A 413 29.41 -42.91 16.08
C ILE A 413 28.56 -42.17 15.08
N THR A 414 27.96 -42.89 14.14
CA THR A 414 27.01 -42.32 13.16
C THR A 414 25.68 -43.02 13.34
N GLU A 415 24.65 -42.24 13.61
CA GLU A 415 23.29 -42.69 13.88
C GLU A 415 22.31 -41.93 13.00
N THR A 416 21.20 -42.57 12.68
CA THR A 416 20.15 -41.99 11.84
C THR A 416 18.91 -41.76 12.69
N LEU A 417 18.44 -40.52 12.72
CA LEU A 417 17.32 -40.05 13.49
C LEU A 417 16.12 -39.83 12.57
N ASP A 418 15.18 -40.76 12.58
CA ASP A 418 13.88 -40.57 11.93
C ASP A 418 12.96 -39.79 12.87
N THR A 419 12.52 -38.61 12.42
CA THR A 419 11.54 -37.79 13.12
C THR A 419 10.18 -38.01 12.49
N THR A 420 9.31 -38.75 13.18
CA THR A 420 7.92 -38.98 12.75
C THR A 420 6.98 -38.18 13.63
N THR A 421 6.00 -37.50 13.02
CA THR A 421 5.03 -36.67 13.74
C THR A 421 3.76 -37.48 14.01
N HIS A 422 3.37 -37.65 15.28
CA HIS A 422 2.09 -38.27 15.67
C HIS A 422 1.26 -37.25 16.44
N ASP A 423 0.05 -36.92 15.95
CA ASP A 423 -0.83 -35.87 16.50
C ASP A 423 -0.13 -34.51 16.71
N GLY A 424 0.82 -34.17 15.84
CA GLY A 424 1.58 -32.92 15.90
C GLY A 424 2.73 -32.89 16.90
N GLU A 425 2.95 -33.96 17.68
CA GLU A 425 4.16 -34.11 18.50
C GLU A 425 5.20 -34.95 17.74
N PRO A 426 6.43 -34.47 17.59
CA PRO A 426 7.49 -35.24 16.95
C PRO A 426 8.01 -36.31 17.92
N ASP A 427 8.08 -37.54 17.44
CA ASP A 427 8.76 -38.66 18.09
C ASP A 427 10.09 -38.92 17.37
N GLY A 428 11.02 -39.57 18.07
CA GLY A 428 12.37 -39.83 17.56
C GLY A 428 13.49 -39.45 18.51
N ALA A 429 13.20 -39.11 19.77
CA ALA A 429 14.26 -38.79 20.74
C ALA A 429 15.27 -39.95 20.89
N ARG A 430 16.56 -39.60 21.02
CA ARG A 430 17.65 -40.55 21.25
C ARG A 430 18.53 -40.09 22.41
N GLU A 431 18.99 -41.05 23.19
CA GLU A 431 19.89 -40.83 24.31
C GLU A 431 21.05 -41.81 24.21
N TRP A 432 22.27 -41.27 24.28
CA TRP A 432 23.51 -42.02 24.33
C TRP A 432 24.25 -41.76 25.64
N THR A 433 25.01 -42.74 26.10
CA THR A 433 25.89 -42.60 27.25
C THR A 433 27.28 -43.12 26.90
N PHE A 434 28.28 -42.26 27.05
CA PHE A 434 29.67 -42.50 26.68
C PHE A 434 30.60 -42.51 27.89
N THR A 435 31.69 -43.26 27.80
CA THR A 435 32.74 -43.28 28.82
C THR A 435 33.75 -42.15 28.66
N SER A 436 33.89 -41.63 27.45
CA SER A 436 34.76 -40.50 27.08
C SER A 436 33.93 -39.22 26.87
N PRO A 437 34.51 -38.02 27.05
CA PRO A 437 33.86 -36.76 26.71
C PRO A 437 33.54 -36.65 25.21
N LEU A 438 32.51 -35.87 24.91
CA LEU A 438 32.12 -35.53 23.55
C LEU A 438 33.03 -34.41 23.01
N LYS A 439 33.60 -34.61 21.83
CA LYS A 439 34.47 -33.65 21.15
C LYS A 439 33.68 -32.78 20.17
N SER A 440 32.89 -33.39 19.31
CA SER A 440 32.06 -32.67 18.33
C SER A 440 30.82 -33.47 17.93
N VAL A 441 29.79 -32.77 17.45
CA VAL A 441 28.58 -33.35 16.88
C VAL A 441 28.29 -32.70 15.54
N GLU A 442 28.11 -33.51 14.51
CA GLU A 442 27.67 -33.08 13.19
C GLU A 442 26.25 -33.62 12.96
N ILE A 443 25.31 -32.75 12.62
CA ILE A 443 23.92 -33.10 12.32
C ILE A 443 23.63 -32.65 10.90
N THR A 444 23.29 -33.60 10.04
CA THR A 444 22.99 -33.32 8.62
C THR A 444 21.55 -33.74 8.33
N PRO A 445 20.66 -32.83 7.90
CA PRO A 445 19.35 -33.21 7.37
C PRO A 445 19.51 -34.06 6.09
N GLU A 446 18.64 -35.04 5.85
CA GLU A 446 18.72 -35.84 4.61
C GLU A 446 18.36 -35.01 3.36
N ASP A 447 17.51 -33.99 3.53
CA ASP A 447 17.00 -33.14 2.44
C ASP A 447 17.90 -31.92 2.14
N SER A 448 19.00 -31.74 2.86
CA SER A 448 19.91 -30.59 2.72
C SER A 448 21.36 -31.01 2.91
N ASP A 449 22.27 -30.45 2.10
CA ASP A 449 23.71 -30.63 2.27
C ASP A 449 24.30 -29.75 3.39
N ASP A 450 23.46 -29.00 4.12
CA ASP A 450 23.88 -28.10 5.18
C ASP A 450 24.11 -28.85 6.51
N THR A 451 25.38 -29.24 6.74
CA THR A 451 25.80 -29.92 7.97
C THR A 451 26.02 -28.92 9.11
N GLN A 452 25.21 -29.05 10.17
CA GLN A 452 25.38 -28.29 11.39
C GLN A 452 26.41 -28.96 12.30
N ARG A 453 27.51 -28.26 12.56
CA ARG A 453 28.60 -28.74 13.40
C ARG A 453 28.65 -27.99 14.73
N LEU A 454 28.58 -28.74 15.82
CA LEU A 454 28.73 -28.27 17.20
C LEU A 454 30.07 -28.79 17.74
N ASP A 455 30.95 -27.88 18.13
CA ASP A 455 32.25 -28.16 18.76
C ASP A 455 32.29 -27.55 20.18
N ASP A 456 33.44 -27.65 20.85
CA ASP A 456 33.76 -26.95 22.11
C ASP A 456 32.86 -27.29 23.31
N PHE A 457 32.48 -28.56 23.47
CA PHE A 457 31.71 -29.00 24.64
C PHE A 457 32.52 -28.88 25.93
N ALA A 458 31.99 -28.14 26.91
CA ALA A 458 32.62 -27.96 28.21
C ALA A 458 32.71 -29.29 29.01
N ALA A 459 33.80 -29.47 29.76
CA ALA A 459 34.05 -30.67 30.56
C ALA A 459 33.14 -30.82 31.80
N SER A 460 32.39 -29.78 32.17
CA SER A 460 31.48 -29.77 33.32
C SER A 460 30.29 -28.86 33.06
N GLY A 461 29.16 -29.15 33.73
CA GLY A 461 27.92 -28.40 33.55
C GLY A 461 27.04 -28.97 32.45
N LYS A 462 25.71 -28.95 32.67
CA LYS A 462 24.75 -29.37 31.64
C LYS A 462 24.72 -28.29 30.55
N GLN A 463 24.95 -28.70 29.32
CA GLN A 463 24.94 -27.86 28.13
C GLN A 463 23.73 -28.19 27.27
N ARG A 464 23.21 -27.17 26.59
CA ARG A 464 22.03 -27.27 25.74
C ARG A 464 22.28 -26.47 24.47
N HIS A 465 22.13 -27.13 23.34
CA HIS A 465 22.26 -26.56 22.02
C HIS A 465 20.93 -26.74 21.28
N PHE A 466 20.55 -25.73 20.51
CA PHE A 466 19.39 -25.75 19.62
C PHE A 466 19.88 -25.76 18.18
N ASP A 467 19.01 -26.18 17.28
CA ASP A 467 19.26 -26.16 15.84
C ASP A 467 19.68 -24.74 15.36
N PRO A 468 20.95 -24.56 14.97
CA PRO A 468 21.47 -23.25 14.56
C PRO A 468 21.04 -22.86 13.13
N ALA A 469 20.58 -23.80 12.31
CA ALA A 469 20.06 -23.50 10.96
C ALA A 469 18.72 -22.73 11.03
N HIS A 470 17.94 -22.98 12.08
CA HIS A 470 16.62 -22.40 12.29
C HIS A 470 16.52 -21.78 13.69
N PRO A 471 17.24 -20.68 13.97
CA PRO A 471 17.28 -20.10 15.32
C PRO A 471 15.90 -19.63 15.81
N GLU A 472 15.06 -19.15 14.88
CA GLU A 472 13.66 -18.77 15.11
C GLU A 472 12.73 -19.94 15.47
N ARG A 473 13.04 -21.13 14.96
CA ARG A 473 12.20 -22.34 15.04
C ARG A 473 13.06 -23.60 15.06
N PRO A 474 13.83 -23.84 16.13
CA PRO A 474 14.77 -24.93 16.12
C PRO A 474 14.03 -26.27 16.03
N HIS A 475 14.40 -27.09 15.06
CA HIS A 475 13.75 -28.38 14.80
C HIS A 475 14.17 -29.45 15.79
N TRP A 476 15.33 -29.31 16.43
CA TRP A 476 15.85 -30.24 17.41
C TRP A 476 16.59 -29.52 18.54
N ARG A 477 16.76 -30.24 19.64
CA ARG A 477 17.56 -29.83 20.80
C ARG A 477 18.55 -30.94 21.15
N LEU A 478 19.80 -30.56 21.38
CA LEU A 478 20.83 -31.42 21.92
C LEU A 478 21.15 -31.01 23.37
N ASP A 479 20.96 -31.94 24.30
CA ASP A 479 21.34 -31.79 25.70
C ASP A 479 22.59 -32.65 25.96
N TYR A 480 23.67 -32.04 26.45
CA TYR A 480 24.90 -32.72 26.87
C TYR A 480 25.11 -32.57 28.38
N ALA A 481 25.25 -33.68 29.09
CA ALA A 481 25.47 -33.72 30.53
C ALA A 481 26.73 -34.56 30.84
N PRO A 482 27.91 -33.91 30.96
CA PRO A 482 29.13 -34.60 31.34
C PRO A 482 29.03 -35.12 32.78
N ARG A 483 29.30 -36.41 32.97
CA ARG A 483 29.40 -37.07 34.29
C ARG A 483 30.61 -37.98 34.33
N ARG A 484 31.12 -38.26 35.53
CA ARG A 484 32.31 -39.10 35.74
C ARG A 484 32.11 -40.50 35.14
N LYS A 485 32.75 -40.78 33.99
CA LYS A 485 32.68 -42.04 33.22
C LYS A 485 31.31 -42.40 32.63
N ALA A 486 30.37 -41.44 32.55
CA ALA A 486 29.02 -41.67 32.03
C ALA A 486 28.44 -40.38 31.41
N HIS A 487 29.15 -39.84 30.43
CA HIS A 487 28.78 -38.64 29.68
C HIS A 487 27.49 -38.90 28.90
N ARG A 488 26.43 -38.14 29.19
CA ARG A 488 25.12 -38.36 28.57
C ARG A 488 24.88 -37.32 27.48
N VAL A 489 24.51 -37.79 26.29
CA VAL A 489 24.10 -36.96 25.15
C VAL A 489 22.67 -37.36 24.80
N SER A 490 21.77 -36.40 24.64
CA SER A 490 20.42 -36.67 24.14
C SER A 490 20.03 -35.66 23.08
N ILE A 491 19.48 -36.14 21.98
CA ILE A 491 18.85 -35.32 20.94
C ILE A 491 17.34 -35.55 20.95
N GLU A 492 16.58 -34.47 20.92
CA GLU A 492 15.13 -34.49 20.95
C GLU A 492 14.60 -33.59 19.84
N PRO A 493 13.82 -34.13 18.89
CA PRO A 493 13.04 -33.32 17.97
C PRO A 493 12.07 -32.38 18.72
N LEU A 494 11.90 -31.16 18.23
CA LEU A 494 11.07 -30.14 18.85
C LEU A 494 9.81 -29.89 18.03
N ASN A 495 8.66 -29.85 18.72
CA ASN A 495 7.38 -29.48 18.12
C ASN A 495 7.37 -27.98 17.77
N ILE A 496 7.45 -27.63 16.49
CA ILE A 496 7.37 -26.24 15.99
C ILE A 496 5.95 -25.85 15.53
N ASN A 497 4.92 -26.62 15.88
CA ASN A 497 3.56 -26.27 15.50
C ASN A 497 3.18 -24.90 16.07
N GLY A 498 2.66 -24.05 15.20
CA GLY A 498 2.37 -22.68 15.56
C GLY A 498 1.70 -21.90 14.45
N VAL A 499 1.66 -20.59 14.66
CA VAL A 499 1.09 -19.63 13.74
C VAL A 499 2.15 -18.58 13.45
N GLU A 500 2.26 -18.21 12.18
CA GLU A 500 3.05 -17.08 11.73
C GLU A 500 2.14 -16.02 11.09
N PHE A 501 2.30 -14.79 11.52
CA PHE A 501 1.78 -13.61 10.83
C PHE A 501 2.91 -13.01 10.01
N GLU A 502 2.69 -12.84 8.71
CA GLU A 502 3.62 -12.20 7.78
C GLU A 502 2.98 -10.89 7.31
N ILE A 503 3.69 -9.78 7.46
CA ILE A 503 3.23 -8.45 7.07
C ILE A 503 4.24 -7.86 6.11
N ARG A 504 3.76 -7.33 4.99
CA ARG A 504 4.58 -6.62 4.00
C ARG A 504 4.08 -5.20 3.87
N LEU A 505 4.92 -4.23 4.20
CA LEU A 505 4.63 -2.81 4.06
C LEU A 505 5.57 -2.20 3.01
N PRO A 506 5.08 -1.46 2.00
CA PRO A 506 5.95 -0.81 1.02
C PRO A 506 6.81 0.27 1.66
N THR A 507 8.10 0.29 1.34
CA THR A 507 9.03 1.36 1.80
C THR A 507 8.71 2.68 1.13
N ALA A 508 9.13 3.78 1.73
CA ALA A 508 9.00 5.12 1.17
C ALA A 508 9.61 5.19 -0.24
N GLN A 509 10.78 4.59 -0.42
CA GLN A 509 11.44 4.55 -1.73
C GLN A 509 10.65 3.72 -2.76
N HIS A 510 10.15 2.54 -2.38
CA HIS A 510 9.33 1.74 -3.29
C HIS A 510 8.05 2.47 -3.71
N ARG A 511 7.40 3.22 -2.81
CA ARG A 511 6.21 4.03 -3.14
C ARG A 511 6.51 5.08 -4.22
N LEU A 512 7.66 5.73 -4.13
CA LEU A 512 8.10 6.69 -5.15
C LEU A 512 8.39 6.02 -6.49
N GLU A 513 9.09 4.89 -6.49
CA GLU A 513 9.48 4.17 -7.70
C GLU A 513 8.29 3.47 -8.41
N SER A 514 7.32 2.97 -7.63
CA SER A 514 6.13 2.28 -8.15
C SER A 514 5.04 3.22 -8.67
N SER A 515 5.11 4.52 -8.35
CA SER A 515 4.19 5.53 -8.90
C SER A 515 4.28 5.68 -10.44
N ASP A 516 5.32 5.11 -11.07
CA ASP A 516 5.52 5.03 -12.53
C ASP A 516 5.06 3.70 -13.18
N VAL A 517 4.49 2.73 -12.44
CA VAL A 517 4.12 1.40 -12.95
C VAL A 517 2.65 1.06 -12.67
N GLU A 518 1.87 1.04 -13.76
CA GLU A 518 0.52 0.49 -14.03
C GLU A 518 -0.58 0.55 -12.94
N PRO A 519 -1.81 1.01 -13.30
CA PRO A 519 -2.96 0.91 -12.40
C PRO A 519 -3.23 -0.56 -12.09
N ASP A 520 -3.25 -0.87 -10.80
CA ASP A 520 -3.48 -2.20 -10.24
C ASP A 520 -4.67 -2.90 -10.93
N GLU A 521 -4.41 -4.01 -11.63
CA GLU A 521 -5.46 -4.86 -12.23
C GLU A 521 -6.41 -5.43 -11.15
N ASP A 522 -6.08 -5.27 -9.87
CA ASP A 522 -6.82 -5.85 -8.75
C ASP A 522 -8.04 -5.04 -8.28
N ILE A 523 -8.18 -3.77 -8.70
CA ILE A 523 -9.37 -2.97 -8.35
C ILE A 523 -10.63 -3.55 -9.01
N ASP A 524 -10.52 -3.99 -10.27
CA ASP A 524 -11.64 -4.62 -10.97
C ASP A 524 -11.98 -5.99 -10.38
N THR A 525 -10.98 -6.75 -9.92
CA THR A 525 -11.18 -8.05 -9.25
C THR A 525 -11.78 -7.91 -7.85
N GLU A 526 -11.41 -6.88 -7.10
CA GLU A 526 -11.95 -6.59 -5.76
C GLU A 526 -13.39 -6.06 -5.85
N VAL A 527 -13.70 -5.27 -6.88
CA VAL A 527 -15.06 -4.86 -7.22
C VAL A 527 -15.91 -6.06 -7.65
N GLU A 528 -15.38 -6.99 -8.47
CA GLU A 528 -16.08 -8.22 -8.84
C GLU A 528 -16.31 -9.16 -7.64
N ARG A 529 -15.35 -9.28 -6.72
CA ARG A 529 -15.51 -10.05 -5.47
C ARG A 529 -16.59 -9.48 -4.55
N LEU A 530 -16.64 -8.15 -4.42
CA LEU A 530 -17.72 -7.47 -3.73
C LEU A 530 -19.06 -7.78 -4.40
N ASP A 531 -19.14 -7.69 -5.74
CA ASP A 531 -20.35 -7.97 -6.52
C ASP A 531 -20.81 -9.44 -6.43
N GLU A 532 -19.89 -10.40 -6.34
CA GLU A 532 -20.17 -11.83 -6.11
C GLU A 532 -20.79 -12.09 -4.74
N HIS A 533 -20.35 -11.38 -3.70
CA HIS A 533 -20.93 -11.48 -2.35
C HIS A 533 -22.38 -10.95 -2.28
N PHE A 534 -22.78 -10.12 -3.25
CA PHE A 534 -24.13 -9.55 -3.35
C PHE A 534 -25.07 -10.29 -4.32
N ARG A 535 -24.59 -11.30 -5.05
CA ARG A 535 -25.46 -12.18 -5.85
C ARG A 535 -26.17 -13.19 -4.94
N THR A 536 -27.40 -12.90 -4.56
CA THR A 536 -28.29 -13.89 -3.95
C THR A 536 -28.45 -15.08 -4.91
N PRO A 537 -28.34 -16.35 -4.45
CA PRO A 537 -28.60 -17.48 -5.33
C PRO A 537 -30.06 -17.40 -5.79
N MET A 538 -30.27 -17.27 -7.10
CA MET A 538 -31.60 -17.42 -7.68
C MET A 538 -32.09 -18.84 -7.35
N ASN A 539 -33.09 -18.91 -6.47
CA ASN A 539 -33.83 -20.14 -6.20
C ASN A 539 -34.36 -20.72 -7.52
N GLN A 540 -34.08 -22.02 -7.72
CA GLN A 540 -34.83 -22.88 -8.64
C GLN A 540 -36.25 -23.12 -8.14
#